data_AF-A0A2U8TLB4-F1
#
_entry.id   AF-A0A2U8TLB4-F1
#
_cell.length_a   1.000
_cell.length_b   1.000
_cell.length_c   1.000
_cell.angle_alpha   90.00
_cell.angle_beta   90.00
_cell.angle_gamma   90.00
#
_symmetry.space_group_name_H-M   'P 1'
#
loop_
_entity.id
_entity.type
_entity.pdbx_description
1 polymer ?
#
loop_
_entity_poly.entity_id
_entity_poly.type
_entity_poly.pdbx_seq_one_letter_code
_entity_poly.pdbx_strand_id
1 'polypeptide(L)' 'MTEQFTRWDSADYLRSEEDMDEYLDVCTETAGSDSGFIAKALGVIARARSKDRFLNDAIGVPDWGL' A
#
# COMPACT_ATOMS: atom_id res chain seq x y z
N MET A 1 -26.24 21.42 -2.53
CA MET A 1 -24.86 21.03 -2.15
C MET A 1 -24.42 19.95 -3.11
N THR A 2 -23.31 20.12 -3.80
CA THR A 2 -22.73 19.08 -4.68
C THR A 2 -21.61 18.41 -3.92
N GLU A 3 -21.86 17.19 -3.45
CA GLU A 3 -20.85 16.35 -2.80
C GLU A 3 -19.90 15.79 -3.87
N GLN A 4 -18.63 16.14 -3.79
CA GLN A 4 -17.59 15.68 -4.71
C GLN A 4 -16.98 14.39 -4.17
N PHE A 5 -17.31 13.25 -4.77
CA PHE A 5 -16.71 11.97 -4.42
C PHE A 5 -15.43 11.77 -5.25
N THR A 6 -14.29 11.71 -4.57
CA THR A 6 -13.03 11.26 -5.18
C THR A 6 -12.96 9.75 -5.16
N ARG A 7 -12.34 9.16 -6.19
CA ARG A 7 -12.08 7.72 -6.24
C ARG A 7 -11.08 7.34 -5.15
N TRP A 8 -11.57 6.67 -4.11
CA TRP A 8 -10.75 6.17 -3.03
C TRP A 8 -9.89 4.99 -3.49
N ASP A 9 -8.61 5.01 -3.14
CA ASP A 9 -7.64 3.96 -3.46
C ASP A 9 -6.73 3.73 -2.24
N SER A 10 -6.72 2.51 -1.69
CA SER A 10 -5.94 2.19 -0.49
C SER A 10 -4.45 2.47 -0.66
N ALA A 11 -3.92 2.36 -1.89
CA ALA A 11 -2.51 2.60 -2.19
C ALA A 11 -2.09 4.06 -2.00
N ASP A 12 -3.02 4.99 -1.82
CA ASP A 12 -2.73 6.40 -1.52
C ASP A 12 -2.43 6.65 -0.04
N TYR A 13 -2.93 5.76 0.83
CA TYR A 13 -2.77 5.87 2.28
C TYR A 13 -1.57 5.07 2.81
N LEU A 14 -1.14 4.07 2.06
CA LEU A 14 0.03 3.21 2.32
C LEU A 14 1.35 3.96 2.03
N ARG A 15 1.68 4.97 2.84
CA ARG A 15 2.85 5.84 2.63
C ARG A 15 4.10 5.40 3.38
N SER A 16 3.95 4.61 4.44
CA SER A 16 5.08 4.10 5.22
C SER A 16 5.13 2.58 5.16
N GLU A 17 6.29 2.03 5.49
CA GLU A 17 6.49 0.57 5.56
C GLU A 17 5.65 -0.05 6.68
N GLU A 18 5.47 0.64 7.80
CA GLU A 18 4.54 0.24 8.88
C GLU A 18 3.09 0.15 8.39
N ASP A 19 2.60 1.13 7.61
CA ASP A 19 1.24 1.09 7.06
C ASP A 19 1.06 -0.12 6.12
N MET A 20 2.10 -0.47 5.36
CA MET A 20 2.09 -1.61 4.43
C MET A 20 2.10 -2.95 5.14
N ASP A 21 2.85 -3.06 6.24
CA ASP A 21 2.90 -4.25 7.07
C ASP A 21 1.57 -4.47 7.80
N GLU A 22 1.02 -3.44 8.45
CA GLU A 22 -0.29 -3.51 9.12
C GLU A 22 -1.40 -3.87 8.12
N TYR A 23 -1.41 -3.26 6.94
CA TYR A 23 -2.40 -3.57 5.91
C TYR A 23 -2.27 -5.01 5.41
N LEU A 24 -1.05 -5.52 5.24
CA LEU A 24 -0.84 -6.91 4.84
C LEU A 24 -1.32 -7.84 5.95
N ASP A 25 -0.91 -7.63 7.20
CA ASP A 25 -1.27 -8.44 8.36
C ASP A 25 -2.79 -8.60 8.49
N VAL A 26 -3.52 -7.48 8.51
CA VAL A 26 -4.99 -7.45 8.54
C VAL A 26 -5.59 -8.15 7.32
N CYS A 27 -5.01 -7.97 6.13
CA CYS A 27 -5.46 -8.68 4.94
C CYS A 27 -5.24 -10.19 5.05
N THR A 28 -4.15 -10.65 5.65
CA THR A 28 -3.87 -12.09 5.85
C THR A 28 -4.81 -12.71 6.88
N GLU A 29 -5.06 -12.04 8.00
CA GLU A 29 -6.05 -12.48 9.00
C GLU A 29 -7.46 -12.54 8.40
N THR A 30 -7.82 -11.53 7.61
CA THR A 30 -9.14 -11.45 6.98
C THR A 30 -9.29 -12.41 5.80
N ALA A 31 -8.23 -12.69 5.05
CA ALA A 31 -8.28 -13.50 3.83
C ALA A 31 -8.66 -14.96 4.11
N GLY A 32 -8.31 -15.50 5.28
CA GLY A 32 -8.59 -16.89 5.68
C GLY A 32 -7.95 -17.95 4.76
N SER A 33 -8.51 -18.15 3.56
CA SER A 33 -8.03 -19.05 2.51
C SER A 33 -8.14 -18.45 1.09
N ASP A 34 -8.43 -17.15 0.96
CA ASP A 34 -8.64 -16.49 -0.31
C ASP A 34 -7.34 -15.93 -0.89
N SER A 35 -6.58 -16.79 -1.55
CA SER A 35 -5.28 -16.44 -2.16
C SER A 35 -5.36 -15.27 -3.15
N GLY A 36 -6.52 -15.09 -3.79
CA GLY A 36 -6.78 -13.96 -4.69
C GLY A 36 -6.86 -12.63 -3.96
N PHE A 37 -7.33 -12.62 -2.71
CA PHE A 37 -7.40 -11.42 -1.88
C PHE A 37 -5.99 -10.96 -1.47
N ILE A 38 -5.14 -11.89 -1.02
CA ILE A 38 -3.75 -11.61 -0.66
C ILE A 38 -2.97 -11.09 -1.88
N ALA A 39 -3.13 -11.73 -3.05
CA ALA A 39 -2.50 -11.26 -4.28
C ALA A 39 -2.92 -9.82 -4.66
N LYS A 40 -4.19 -9.47 -4.42
CA LYS A 40 -4.69 -8.11 -4.65
C LYS A 40 -4.11 -7.12 -3.64
N ALA A 41 -4.04 -7.46 -2.36
CA ALA A 41 -3.43 -6.64 -1.33
C ALA A 41 -1.94 -6.37 -1.62
N LEU A 42 -1.19 -7.41 -2.01
CA LEU A 42 0.19 -7.28 -2.45
C LEU A 42 0.33 -6.39 -3.70
N GLY A 43 -0.61 -6.45 -4.64
CA GLY A 43 -0.65 -5.55 -5.80
C GLY A 43 -0.87 -4.09 -5.42
N VAL A 44 -1.69 -3.82 -4.39
CA VAL A 44 -1.91 -2.47 -3.84
C VAL A 44 -0.63 -1.97 -3.17
N ILE A 45 0.02 -2.79 -2.33
CA ILE A 45 1.29 -2.46 -1.67
C ILE A 45 2.39 -2.18 -2.69
N ALA A 46 2.52 -3.00 -3.74
CA ALA A 46 3.50 -2.77 -4.80
C ALA A 46 3.29 -1.43 -5.54
N ARG A 47 2.02 -1.03 -5.74
CA ARG A 47 1.68 0.25 -6.35
C ARG A 47 1.96 1.42 -5.42
N ALA A 48 1.64 1.28 -4.14
CA ALA A 48 1.96 2.26 -3.11
C ALA A 48 3.47 2.49 -3.03
N ARG A 49 4.25 1.41 -2.95
CA ARG A 49 5.72 1.44 -2.96
C ARG A 49 6.30 2.10 -4.20
N SER A 50 5.70 1.91 -5.37
CA SER A 50 6.18 2.56 -6.61
C SER A 50 5.98 4.08 -6.56
N LYS A 51 4.88 4.55 -5.95
CA LYS A 51 4.64 5.99 -5.72
C LYS A 51 5.63 6.53 -4.68
N ASP A 52 5.79 5.81 -3.58
CA ASP A 52 6.65 6.26 -2.48
C ASP A 52 8.12 6.25 -2.88
N ARG A 53 8.60 5.18 -3.52
CA ARG A 53 9.98 5.12 -4.05
C ARG A 53 10.25 6.18 -5.11
N PHE A 54 9.30 6.56 -5.95
CA PHE A 54 9.50 7.67 -6.88
C PHE A 54 9.66 9.01 -6.14
N LEU A 55 8.86 9.23 -5.09
CA LEU A 55 9.03 10.38 -4.22
C LEU A 55 10.39 10.32 -3.51
N ASN A 56 10.75 9.18 -2.92
CA ASN A 56 11.93 8.99 -2.10
C ASN A 56 13.25 9.02 -2.90
N ASP A 57 13.26 8.46 -4.12
CA ASP A 57 14.37 8.54 -5.09
C ASP A 57 14.64 9.99 -5.50
N ALA A 58 13.60 10.83 -5.62
CA ALA A 58 13.75 12.26 -5.87
C ALA A 58 14.34 13.04 -4.68
N ILE A 59 14.29 12.48 -3.46
CA ILE A 59 14.83 13.08 -2.21
C ILE A 59 16.07 12.35 -1.68
N GLY A 60 16.55 11.30 -2.36
CA GLY A 60 17.85 10.68 -2.12
C GLY A 60 17.98 9.83 -0.86
N VAL A 61 16.89 9.29 -0.30
CA VAL A 61 17.00 8.35 0.84
C VAL A 61 16.40 6.98 0.50
N PRO A 62 17.25 5.96 0.38
CA PRO A 62 16.82 4.60 0.64
C PRO A 62 17.77 3.92 1.65
N ASP A 63 17.28 3.66 2.86
CA ASP A 63 17.91 2.71 3.78
C ASP A 63 16.86 1.65 4.16
N TRP A 64 16.96 0.49 3.51
CA TRP A 64 16.35 -0.73 4.03
C TRP A 64 17.41 -1.82 3.93
N GLY A 65 18.18 -1.94 5.01
CA GLY A 65 19.20 -2.96 5.18
C GLY A 65 18.59 -4.36 4.99
N LEU A 66 18.92 -4.98 3.86
CA LEU A 66 18.90 -6.44 3.68
C LEU A 66 20.32 -6.97 3.84
#